data_AF-K9RKP8-F1
#
_entry.id   AF-K9RKP8-F1
#
_cell.length_a   1.000
_cell.length_b   1.000
_cell.length_c   1.000
_cell.angle_alpha   90.00
_cell.angle_beta   90.00
_cell.angle_gamma   90.00
#
_symmetry.space_group_name_H-M   'P 1'
#
loop_
_entity.id
_entity.type
_entity.pdbx_description
1 polymer ?
#
loop_
_entity_poly.entity_id
_entity_poly.type
_entity_poly.pdbx_seq_one_letter_code
_entity_poly.pdbx_strand_id
1 'polypeptide(L)'
;MANPNAKEQYMLELINRIRTNPEAEYDLLVDSSNEDIKSALSYFNVNLDVLKSQWNQLQASQPVAWSNKLHESAVTHSKLMIEEDKQSHNLPNEPKLGDRIRNTGYEFTTIAENIYAYGSSVFESHAAFAIDWGNSTNGIQSPPAHRNAIMSNRFREVGIGILPENNSSTKVGSVVTTQHFANSKNLTANDRSWLLGTAFRDVDNNDFYSIGEGLDNIILNISGISNPDFSTSIATQDAGGYQTLLSPGEYQVEFIRDNKNIKTEKVTVNDENVKLDLMIDGKTYQLDDGKRDAHYNPGSGDAIVFNAYTADAKYQTIDFISVGLSNLGNPSKVFLYQDRDNDRQPDSDEKILEIDTNILDKEDFAHIPIQPTKVENTFFVGALYGSQNNNPTWVPVDNDSSAQQSWIAANKAGNLDLNNFSTSLLTGKNWLLRASSSDSTISEQPISPGISVNSGKSEPIGTNLQKSNNIELIDLTNQISTVKASVEVTRDADYDNLIGFYAVNNASGGIEVNDEIINPGDSRYKQAALENRITSLELLHTDKRGEFNGTFAGGTIFAPFIIADGDLSDALSNNAEVYFAYQGANSDNFDHIRLIDDNKFGFEDLAGGGDKDYNDLIVTIDFTV
;
A
#
# COMPACT_ATOMS: atom_id res chain seq x y z
N MET A 1 -6.64 -9.97 0.86
CA MET A 1 -6.38 -10.01 -0.60
C MET A 1 -5.28 -9.01 -0.89
N ALA A 2 -4.24 -9.35 -1.67
CA ALA A 2 -3.09 -8.46 -1.87
C ALA A 2 -3.40 -7.36 -2.90
N ASN A 3 -3.37 -6.11 -2.46
CA ASN A 3 -3.46 -4.91 -3.30
C ASN A 3 -2.08 -4.60 -3.91
N PRO A 4 -1.98 -3.92 -5.08
CA PRO A 4 -0.68 -3.50 -5.60
C PRO A 4 0.00 -2.58 -4.58
N ASN A 5 1.28 -2.83 -4.30
CA ASN A 5 2.10 -1.85 -3.59
C ASN A 5 2.40 -0.64 -4.50
N ALA A 6 3.01 0.42 -3.95
CA ALA A 6 3.26 1.66 -4.71
C ALA A 6 4.08 1.45 -6.00
N LYS A 7 5.04 0.51 -6.02
CA LYS A 7 5.83 0.18 -7.22
C LYS A 7 5.01 -0.55 -8.27
N GLU A 8 4.17 -1.47 -7.83
CA GLU A 8 3.28 -2.22 -8.71
C GLU A 8 2.18 -1.33 -9.28
N GLN A 9 1.66 -0.41 -8.47
CA GLN A 9 0.73 0.62 -8.92
C GLN A 9 1.41 1.54 -9.95
N TYR A 10 2.65 1.98 -9.72
CA TYR A 10 3.40 2.78 -10.68
C TYR A 10 3.60 2.05 -12.02
N MET A 11 3.98 0.76 -11.99
CA MET A 11 4.08 -0.05 -13.21
C MET A 11 2.70 -0.22 -13.90
N LEU A 12 1.61 -0.40 -13.14
CA LEU A 12 0.26 -0.49 -13.70
C LEU A 12 -0.14 0.81 -14.41
N GLU A 13 0.19 1.96 -13.81
CA GLU A 13 -0.04 3.28 -14.39
C GLU A 13 0.77 3.47 -15.67
N LEU A 14 2.05 3.09 -15.69
CA LEU A 14 2.91 3.15 -16.89
C LEU A 14 2.37 2.26 -18.02
N ILE A 15 1.94 1.03 -17.71
CA ILE A 15 1.28 0.13 -18.66
C ILE A 15 0.01 0.78 -19.23
N ASN A 16 -0.83 1.36 -18.38
CA ASN A 16 -2.09 1.97 -18.82
C ASN A 16 -1.87 3.27 -19.60
N ARG A 17 -0.80 4.01 -19.30
CA ARG A 17 -0.40 5.24 -20.00
C ARG A 17 -0.03 4.95 -21.46
N ILE A 18 0.89 4.01 -21.70
CA ILE A 18 1.24 3.62 -23.09
C ILE A 18 0.05 2.99 -23.82
N ARG A 19 -0.79 2.22 -23.11
CA ARG A 19 -1.97 1.60 -23.73
C ARG A 19 -2.97 2.64 -24.20
N THR A 20 -3.27 3.63 -23.39
CA THR A 20 -4.32 4.63 -23.68
C THR A 20 -3.81 5.81 -24.52
N ASN A 21 -2.53 6.15 -24.41
CA ASN A 21 -1.88 7.22 -25.16
C ASN A 21 -0.43 6.83 -25.56
N PRO A 22 -0.25 5.92 -26.54
CA PRO A 22 1.07 5.49 -26.95
C PRO A 22 1.93 6.63 -27.50
N GLU A 23 1.34 7.65 -28.14
CA GLU A 23 2.10 8.77 -28.72
C GLU A 23 2.90 9.53 -27.65
N ALA A 24 2.26 9.87 -26.53
CA ALA A 24 2.90 10.58 -25.41
C ALA A 24 3.96 9.75 -24.69
N GLU A 25 3.92 8.41 -24.82
CA GLU A 25 4.89 7.53 -24.19
C GLU A 25 6.27 7.59 -24.86
N TYR A 26 6.31 7.78 -26.18
CA TYR A 26 7.58 7.73 -26.92
C TYR A 26 8.58 8.75 -26.38
N ASP A 27 8.15 10.01 -26.24
CA ASP A 27 9.03 11.10 -25.83
C ASP A 27 9.44 10.94 -24.36
N LEU A 28 8.55 10.42 -23.49
CA LEU A 28 8.88 10.12 -22.09
C LEU A 28 10.04 9.11 -21.98
N LEU A 29 10.05 8.08 -22.81
CA LEU A 29 11.07 7.02 -22.75
C LEU A 29 12.36 7.41 -23.48
N VAL A 30 12.25 8.00 -24.68
CA VAL A 30 13.41 8.30 -25.53
C VAL A 30 14.15 9.56 -25.09
N ASP A 31 13.44 10.57 -24.60
CA ASP A 31 14.04 11.83 -24.12
C ASP A 31 14.26 11.83 -22.61
N SER A 32 14.05 10.68 -21.95
CA SER A 32 14.23 10.52 -20.50
C SER A 32 15.61 11.00 -20.05
N SER A 33 15.68 11.67 -18.89
CA SER A 33 16.96 11.97 -18.24
C SER A 33 17.64 10.74 -17.63
N ASN A 34 16.91 9.63 -17.46
CA ASN A 34 17.36 8.41 -16.80
C ASN A 34 18.64 7.83 -17.45
N GLU A 35 19.68 7.65 -16.64
CA GLU A 35 21.00 7.23 -17.11
C GLU A 35 21.03 5.75 -17.54
N ASP A 36 20.23 4.89 -16.91
CA ASP A 36 20.15 3.47 -17.23
C ASP A 36 19.44 3.25 -18.57
N ILE A 37 18.35 3.99 -18.85
CA ILE A 37 17.68 3.97 -20.15
C ILE A 37 18.63 4.47 -21.25
N LYS A 38 19.32 5.61 -21.06
CA LYS A 38 20.32 6.11 -22.03
C LYS A 38 21.42 5.11 -22.29
N SER A 39 21.90 4.46 -21.22
CA SER A 39 22.93 3.43 -21.31
C SER A 39 22.43 2.21 -22.09
N ALA A 40 21.20 1.76 -21.87
CA ALA A 40 20.58 0.67 -22.61
C ALA A 40 20.40 1.01 -24.10
N LEU A 41 19.87 2.20 -24.42
CA LEU A 41 19.71 2.67 -25.79
C LEU A 41 21.05 2.66 -26.55
N SER A 42 22.11 3.16 -25.91
CA SER A 42 23.46 3.15 -26.49
C SER A 42 24.05 1.75 -26.57
N TYR A 43 23.90 0.92 -25.54
CA TYR A 43 24.48 -0.42 -25.46
C TYR A 43 23.92 -1.33 -26.54
N PHE A 44 22.60 -1.30 -26.74
CA PHE A 44 21.93 -2.10 -27.77
C PHE A 44 21.98 -1.46 -29.17
N ASN A 45 22.54 -0.24 -29.32
CA ASN A 45 22.49 0.53 -30.56
C ASN A 45 21.06 0.65 -31.12
N VAL A 46 20.12 1.07 -30.27
CA VAL A 46 18.71 1.22 -30.65
C VAL A 46 18.59 2.26 -31.76
N ASN A 47 18.06 1.83 -32.92
CA ASN A 47 17.79 2.73 -34.02
C ASN A 47 16.48 3.50 -33.77
N LEU A 48 16.60 4.77 -33.38
CA LEU A 48 15.46 5.62 -33.03
C LEU A 48 14.51 5.90 -34.21
N ASP A 49 15.00 5.93 -35.46
CA ASP A 49 14.13 6.09 -36.63
C ASP A 49 13.23 4.88 -36.82
N VAL A 50 13.79 3.67 -36.64
CA VAL A 50 13.00 2.43 -36.68
C VAL A 50 12.04 2.37 -35.51
N LEU A 51 12.48 2.74 -34.30
CA LEU A 51 11.61 2.78 -33.12
C LEU A 51 10.43 3.73 -33.35
N LYS A 52 10.67 4.98 -33.79
CA LYS A 52 9.61 5.95 -34.10
C LYS A 52 8.68 5.42 -35.18
N SER A 53 9.22 4.78 -36.23
CA SER A 53 8.39 4.18 -37.27
C SER A 53 7.51 3.05 -36.74
N GLN A 54 7.99 2.24 -35.79
CA GLN A 54 7.17 1.21 -35.14
C GLN A 54 6.13 1.85 -34.21
N TRP A 55 6.51 2.89 -33.48
CA TRP A 55 5.65 3.59 -32.54
C TRP A 55 4.47 4.28 -33.21
N ASN A 56 4.69 4.89 -34.39
CA ASN A 56 3.65 5.51 -35.21
C ASN A 56 2.59 4.51 -35.72
N GLN A 57 2.81 3.19 -35.57
CA GLN A 57 1.83 2.15 -35.91
C GLN A 57 1.04 1.65 -34.70
N LEU A 58 1.37 2.10 -33.49
CA LEU A 58 0.64 1.72 -32.29
C LEU A 58 -0.75 2.37 -32.30
N GLN A 59 -1.75 1.60 -31.88
CA GLN A 59 -3.10 2.08 -31.66
C GLN A 59 -3.38 2.05 -30.16
N ALA A 60 -4.11 3.06 -29.69
CA ALA A 60 -4.60 3.05 -28.32
C ALA A 60 -5.45 1.79 -28.07
N SER A 61 -5.36 1.28 -26.85
CA SER A 61 -6.06 0.10 -26.35
C SER A 61 -6.63 0.40 -24.97
N GLN A 62 -7.66 -0.34 -24.56
CA GLN A 62 -8.28 -0.13 -23.26
C GLN A 62 -7.27 -0.32 -22.10
N PRO A 63 -7.41 0.38 -20.97
CA PRO A 63 -6.62 0.09 -19.78
C PRO A 63 -6.87 -1.33 -19.26
N VAL A 64 -5.88 -1.91 -18.58
CA VAL A 64 -6.00 -3.18 -17.86
C VAL A 64 -6.21 -2.93 -16.36
N ALA A 65 -7.06 -3.76 -15.75
CA ALA A 65 -7.29 -3.76 -14.31
C ALA A 65 -6.29 -4.68 -13.58
N TRP A 66 -6.07 -4.45 -12.30
CA TRP A 66 -5.24 -5.30 -11.46
C TRP A 66 -5.92 -6.65 -11.18
N SER A 67 -5.13 -7.73 -11.10
CA SER A 67 -5.61 -9.06 -10.72
C SER A 67 -4.68 -9.75 -9.73
N ASN A 68 -5.15 -9.95 -8.50
CA ASN A 68 -4.40 -10.60 -7.41
C ASN A 68 -3.93 -12.01 -7.80
N LYS A 69 -4.75 -12.76 -8.56
CA LYS A 69 -4.42 -14.12 -9.00
C LYS A 69 -3.31 -14.15 -10.05
N LEU A 70 -3.27 -13.14 -10.93
CA LEU A 70 -2.18 -13.00 -11.89
C LEU A 70 -0.91 -12.50 -11.18
N HIS A 71 -1.07 -11.60 -10.20
CA HIS A 71 0.04 -11.09 -9.38
C HIS A 71 0.72 -12.20 -8.59
N GLU A 72 -0.04 -13.09 -7.95
CA GLU A 72 0.51 -14.26 -7.23
C GLU A 72 1.40 -15.13 -8.13
N SER A 73 0.95 -15.39 -9.37
CA SER A 73 1.70 -16.12 -10.39
C SER A 73 2.95 -15.35 -10.83
N ALA A 74 2.85 -14.03 -11.03
CA ALA A 74 3.96 -13.17 -11.43
C ALA A 74 5.04 -13.07 -10.35
N VAL A 75 4.66 -12.88 -9.08
CA VAL A 75 5.58 -12.85 -7.94
C VAL A 75 6.31 -14.18 -7.79
N THR A 76 5.58 -15.29 -7.90
CA THR A 76 6.20 -16.63 -7.81
C THR A 76 7.25 -16.82 -8.92
N HIS A 77 6.97 -16.37 -10.13
CA HIS A 77 7.92 -16.44 -11.24
C HIS A 77 9.15 -15.54 -11.02
N SER A 78 8.96 -14.29 -10.55
CA SER A 78 10.06 -13.38 -10.23
C SER A 78 10.97 -13.95 -9.14
N LYS A 79 10.42 -14.61 -8.10
CA LYS A 79 11.22 -15.30 -7.07
C LYS A 79 12.11 -16.38 -7.66
N LEU A 80 11.56 -17.18 -8.58
CA LEU A 80 12.33 -18.23 -9.22
C LEU A 80 13.44 -17.65 -10.12
N MET A 81 13.20 -16.54 -10.84
CA MET A 81 14.25 -15.90 -11.65
C MET A 81 15.43 -15.44 -10.79
N ILE A 82 15.14 -14.96 -9.59
CA ILE A 82 16.15 -14.61 -8.57
C ILE A 82 16.89 -15.87 -8.10
N GLU A 83 16.17 -16.90 -7.64
CA GLU A 83 16.76 -18.14 -7.10
C GLU A 83 17.64 -18.88 -8.12
N GLU A 84 17.22 -18.88 -9.39
CA GLU A 84 17.92 -19.54 -10.48
C GLU A 84 18.98 -18.65 -11.16
N ASP A 85 19.12 -17.41 -10.69
CA ASP A 85 20.09 -16.42 -11.15
C ASP A 85 20.07 -16.19 -12.67
N LYS A 86 18.87 -16.17 -13.27
CA LYS A 86 18.68 -16.01 -14.72
C LYS A 86 17.28 -15.56 -15.12
N GLN A 87 17.19 -14.84 -16.24
CA GLN A 87 15.92 -14.59 -16.93
C GLN A 87 15.48 -15.79 -17.77
N SER A 88 14.27 -16.31 -17.56
CA SER A 88 13.67 -17.33 -18.43
C SER A 88 12.16 -17.44 -18.23
N HIS A 89 11.37 -17.55 -19.30
CA HIS A 89 9.91 -17.76 -19.25
C HIS A 89 9.49 -19.09 -18.59
N ASN A 90 10.45 -20.01 -18.44
CA ASN A 90 10.22 -21.28 -17.75
C ASN A 90 11.51 -21.74 -17.10
N LEU A 91 11.51 -21.75 -15.78
CA LEU A 91 12.66 -22.19 -14.98
C LEU A 91 12.59 -23.70 -14.71
N PRO A 92 13.68 -24.33 -14.25
CA PRO A 92 13.69 -25.76 -13.94
C PRO A 92 12.59 -26.13 -12.95
N ASN A 93 11.87 -27.23 -13.20
CA ASN A 93 10.75 -27.72 -12.40
C ASN A 93 9.54 -26.78 -12.26
N GLU A 94 9.53 -25.67 -13.00
CA GLU A 94 8.42 -24.73 -13.01
C GLU A 94 7.33 -25.16 -14.00
N PRO A 95 6.04 -25.14 -13.62
CA PRO A 95 4.93 -25.31 -14.55
C PRO A 95 4.98 -24.30 -15.70
N LYS A 96 4.39 -24.64 -16.85
CA LYS A 96 4.23 -23.72 -17.98
C LYS A 96 3.32 -22.56 -17.58
N LEU A 97 3.47 -21.39 -18.20
CA LEU A 97 2.69 -20.17 -17.91
C LEU A 97 1.19 -20.42 -17.71
N GLY A 98 0.56 -21.17 -18.62
CA GLY A 98 -0.86 -21.45 -18.53
C GLY A 98 -1.25 -22.25 -17.28
N ASP A 99 -0.39 -23.14 -16.80
CA ASP A 99 -0.62 -23.90 -15.57
C ASP A 99 -0.28 -23.07 -14.33
N ARG A 100 0.76 -22.22 -14.38
CA ARG A 100 1.04 -21.25 -13.31
C ARG A 100 -0.18 -20.38 -12.99
N ILE A 101 -0.79 -19.80 -14.02
CA ILE A 101 -1.98 -18.95 -13.89
C ILE A 101 -3.21 -19.76 -13.46
N ARG A 102 -3.42 -20.98 -13.95
CA ARG A 102 -4.54 -21.82 -13.49
C ARG A 102 -4.40 -22.26 -12.04
N ASN A 103 -3.19 -22.48 -11.57
CA ASN A 103 -2.93 -22.90 -10.19
C ASN A 103 -3.29 -21.82 -9.15
N THR A 104 -3.35 -20.54 -9.54
CA THR A 104 -3.90 -19.45 -8.69
C THR A 104 -5.43 -19.34 -8.77
N GLY A 105 -6.07 -20.25 -9.51
CA GLY A 105 -7.51 -20.28 -9.74
C GLY A 105 -7.99 -19.24 -10.75
N TYR A 106 -7.13 -18.72 -11.64
CA TYR A 106 -7.52 -17.80 -12.70
C TYR A 106 -7.80 -18.57 -14.01
N GLU A 107 -9.04 -18.50 -14.47
CA GLU A 107 -9.50 -19.11 -15.72
C GLU A 107 -9.48 -18.09 -16.86
N PHE A 108 -8.72 -18.37 -17.92
CA PHE A 108 -8.44 -17.40 -19.00
C PHE A 108 -8.80 -17.90 -20.39
N THR A 109 -9.15 -16.96 -21.28
CA THR A 109 -9.30 -17.21 -22.72
C THR A 109 -8.00 -16.95 -23.49
N THR A 110 -7.20 -15.99 -23.01
CA THR A 110 -5.90 -15.63 -23.56
C THR A 110 -5.01 -15.09 -22.45
N ILE A 111 -3.70 -15.30 -22.61
CA ILE A 111 -2.66 -14.87 -21.67
C ILE A 111 -1.42 -14.42 -22.42
N ALA A 112 -0.61 -13.56 -21.79
CA ALA A 112 0.75 -13.24 -22.19
C ALA A 112 1.62 -13.00 -20.94
N GLU A 113 2.94 -13.13 -21.12
CA GLU A 113 3.92 -12.88 -20.08
C GLU A 113 5.04 -12.00 -20.62
N ASN A 114 5.38 -10.96 -19.86
CA ASN A 114 6.62 -10.22 -19.98
C ASN A 114 7.50 -10.49 -18.76
N ILE A 115 8.80 -10.65 -18.96
CA ILE A 115 9.78 -10.82 -17.88
C ILE A 115 11.02 -9.99 -18.14
N TYR A 116 11.52 -9.34 -17.09
CA TYR A 116 12.79 -8.63 -17.14
C TYR A 116 13.49 -8.78 -15.79
N ALA A 117 14.58 -9.54 -15.80
CA ALA A 117 15.34 -9.86 -14.60
C ALA A 117 16.55 -8.94 -14.41
N TYR A 118 16.80 -7.99 -15.30
CA TYR A 118 17.99 -7.14 -15.27
C TYR A 118 17.68 -5.68 -14.93
N GLY A 119 16.48 -5.41 -14.39
CA GLY A 119 16.04 -4.07 -14.09
C GLY A 119 16.79 -3.44 -12.94
N SER A 120 16.96 -2.12 -13.01
CA SER A 120 17.52 -1.31 -11.93
C SER A 120 16.45 -0.49 -11.21
N SER A 121 15.38 -0.13 -11.93
CA SER A 121 14.20 0.57 -11.40
C SER A 121 12.91 0.09 -12.10
N VAL A 122 11.76 0.50 -11.55
CA VAL A 122 10.45 0.20 -12.15
C VAL A 122 10.30 0.91 -13.50
N PHE A 123 10.74 2.17 -13.59
CA PHE A 123 10.65 2.96 -14.81
C PHE A 123 11.56 2.42 -15.92
N GLU A 124 12.80 2.05 -15.60
CA GLU A 124 13.70 1.41 -16.56
C GLU A 124 13.17 0.04 -16.99
N SER A 125 12.59 -0.75 -16.08
CA SER A 125 11.96 -2.04 -16.44
C SER A 125 10.79 -1.85 -17.42
N HIS A 126 9.97 -0.82 -17.22
CA HIS A 126 8.89 -0.48 -18.16
C HIS A 126 9.44 -0.06 -19.52
N ALA A 127 10.47 0.79 -19.54
CA ALA A 127 11.15 1.19 -20.76
C ALA A 127 11.73 -0.02 -21.52
N ALA A 128 12.28 -1.00 -20.78
CA ALA A 128 12.80 -2.25 -21.34
C ALA A 128 11.70 -3.01 -22.08
N PHE A 129 10.51 -3.14 -21.49
CA PHE A 129 9.39 -3.80 -22.15
C PHE A 129 8.80 -3.00 -23.32
N ALA A 130 8.68 -1.69 -23.16
CA ALA A 130 8.02 -0.82 -24.13
C ALA A 130 8.89 -0.57 -25.37
N ILE A 131 10.18 -0.26 -25.19
CA ILE A 131 11.12 -0.13 -26.31
C ILE A 131 11.46 -1.50 -26.88
N ASP A 132 11.52 -2.51 -26.00
CA ASP A 132 11.91 -3.89 -26.30
C ASP A 132 13.33 -3.98 -26.87
N TRP A 133 14.27 -3.32 -26.20
CA TRP A 133 15.67 -3.32 -26.61
C TRP A 133 16.28 -4.72 -26.51
N GLY A 134 17.21 -5.03 -27.40
CA GLY A 134 17.85 -6.33 -27.42
C GLY A 134 18.88 -6.48 -28.53
N ASN A 135 19.61 -7.60 -28.50
CA ASN A 135 20.69 -7.86 -29.46
C ASN A 135 20.14 -8.22 -30.85
N SER A 136 19.83 -7.21 -31.66
CA SER A 136 19.33 -7.33 -33.03
C SER A 136 20.03 -6.33 -33.96
N THR A 137 19.75 -6.39 -35.26
CA THR A 137 20.33 -5.47 -36.26
C THR A 137 20.05 -3.98 -36.00
N ASN A 138 18.98 -3.66 -35.30
CA ASN A 138 18.56 -2.28 -35.02
C ASN A 138 18.39 -2.00 -33.52
N GLY A 139 18.91 -2.88 -32.67
CA GLY A 139 18.82 -2.78 -31.21
C GLY A 139 17.45 -3.05 -30.61
N ILE A 140 16.45 -3.44 -31.40
CA ILE A 140 15.07 -3.72 -30.97
C ILE A 140 14.74 -5.19 -31.25
N GLN A 141 14.13 -5.90 -30.32
CA GLN A 141 13.70 -7.28 -30.52
C GLN A 141 12.72 -7.38 -31.71
N SER A 142 12.83 -8.48 -32.47
CA SER A 142 12.02 -8.71 -33.67
C SER A 142 11.39 -10.11 -33.62
N PRO A 143 10.06 -10.20 -33.39
CA PRO A 143 9.14 -9.10 -33.09
C PRO A 143 9.42 -8.47 -31.71
N PRO A 144 8.97 -7.21 -31.47
CA PRO A 144 9.00 -6.58 -30.15
C PRO A 144 7.88 -7.16 -29.27
N ALA A 145 8.04 -8.42 -28.85
CA ALA A 145 7.01 -9.22 -28.21
C ALA A 145 6.50 -8.60 -26.90
N HIS A 146 7.36 -7.94 -26.12
CA HIS A 146 6.97 -7.36 -24.84
C HIS A 146 6.03 -6.16 -25.03
N ARG A 147 6.41 -5.24 -25.94
CA ARG A 147 5.54 -4.13 -26.35
C ARG A 147 4.25 -4.63 -26.97
N ASN A 148 4.30 -5.67 -27.80
CA ASN A 148 3.11 -6.24 -28.41
C ASN A 148 2.13 -6.82 -27.36
N ALA A 149 2.64 -7.41 -26.28
CA ALA A 149 1.81 -7.87 -25.17
C ALA A 149 1.16 -6.68 -24.44
N ILE A 150 1.95 -5.65 -24.09
CA ILE A 150 1.45 -4.43 -23.44
C ILE A 150 0.38 -3.75 -24.28
N MET A 151 0.54 -3.65 -25.60
CA MET A 151 -0.40 -2.96 -26.50
C MET A 151 -1.57 -3.82 -26.97
N SER A 152 -1.66 -5.09 -26.56
CA SER A 152 -2.72 -5.95 -27.05
C SER A 152 -4.06 -5.60 -26.40
N ASN A 153 -5.04 -5.21 -27.22
CA ASN A 153 -6.43 -4.99 -26.77
C ASN A 153 -7.17 -6.31 -26.43
N ARG A 154 -6.48 -7.46 -26.49
CA ARG A 154 -7.04 -8.76 -26.10
C ARG A 154 -7.09 -8.94 -24.58
N PHE A 155 -6.27 -8.19 -23.84
CA PHE A 155 -6.14 -8.30 -22.39
C PHE A 155 -6.95 -7.21 -21.70
N ARG A 156 -7.55 -7.60 -20.57
CA ARG A 156 -8.41 -6.74 -19.73
C ARG A 156 -7.90 -6.63 -18.30
N GLU A 157 -7.01 -7.53 -17.91
CA GLU A 157 -6.45 -7.61 -16.57
C GLU A 157 -4.94 -7.88 -16.67
N VAL A 158 -4.19 -7.45 -15.66
CA VAL A 158 -2.78 -7.72 -15.49
C VAL A 158 -2.47 -8.03 -14.03
N GLY A 159 -1.54 -8.94 -13.80
CA GLY A 159 -0.86 -9.09 -12.52
C GLY A 159 0.62 -8.81 -12.69
N ILE A 160 1.21 -8.07 -11.76
CA ILE A 160 2.58 -7.60 -11.84
C ILE A 160 3.30 -8.08 -10.58
N GLY A 161 4.47 -8.70 -10.73
CA GLY A 161 5.33 -9.08 -9.62
C GLY A 161 6.67 -8.36 -9.73
N ILE A 162 6.93 -7.44 -8.80
CA ILE A 162 8.18 -6.67 -8.72
C ILE A 162 8.89 -7.05 -7.43
N LEU A 163 10.08 -7.66 -7.53
CA LEU A 163 10.84 -8.09 -6.37
C LEU A 163 12.23 -7.45 -6.34
N PRO A 164 12.69 -6.99 -5.17
CA PRO A 164 14.06 -6.53 -5.02
C PRO A 164 15.02 -7.73 -4.96
N GLU A 165 16.20 -7.56 -5.53
CA GLU A 165 17.37 -8.42 -5.27
C GLU A 165 18.50 -7.55 -4.71
N ASN A 166 18.90 -7.84 -3.47
CA ASN A 166 19.88 -7.07 -2.71
C ASN A 166 21.26 -7.76 -2.65
N ASN A 167 21.34 -9.02 -3.08
CA ASN A 167 22.56 -9.79 -3.12
C ASN A 167 23.39 -9.46 -4.36
N SER A 168 24.40 -8.61 -4.18
CA SER A 168 25.35 -8.23 -5.25
C SER A 168 26.10 -9.39 -5.93
N SER A 169 25.99 -10.63 -5.45
CA SER A 169 26.58 -11.82 -6.10
C SER A 169 25.70 -12.46 -7.16
N THR A 170 24.42 -12.09 -7.25
CA THR A 170 23.54 -12.51 -8.36
C THR A 170 23.89 -11.73 -9.64
N LYS A 171 23.54 -12.33 -10.78
CA LYS A 171 23.62 -11.78 -12.14
C LYS A 171 22.33 -11.10 -12.57
N VAL A 172 21.21 -11.37 -11.90
CA VAL A 172 19.98 -10.58 -12.07
C VAL A 172 20.15 -9.18 -11.46
N GLY A 173 19.42 -8.21 -12.00
CA GLY A 173 19.40 -6.82 -11.54
C GLY A 173 18.67 -6.65 -10.22
N SER A 174 18.73 -5.43 -9.66
CA SER A 174 18.14 -5.12 -8.35
C SER A 174 16.61 -5.06 -8.35
N VAL A 175 15.98 -5.01 -9.52
CA VAL A 175 14.53 -5.03 -9.70
C VAL A 175 14.17 -6.12 -10.71
N VAL A 176 13.55 -7.19 -10.23
CA VAL A 176 13.12 -8.32 -11.05
C VAL A 176 11.61 -8.25 -11.26
N THR A 177 11.19 -8.09 -12.51
CA THR A 177 9.80 -7.79 -12.87
C THR A 177 9.20 -8.85 -13.77
N THR A 178 7.99 -9.30 -13.43
CA THR A 178 7.13 -10.15 -14.26
C THR A 178 5.76 -9.48 -14.44
N GLN A 179 5.22 -9.46 -15.67
CA GLN A 179 3.85 -9.03 -15.97
C GLN A 179 3.08 -10.18 -16.62
N HIS A 180 1.96 -10.60 -16.03
CA HIS A 180 1.03 -11.57 -16.60
C HIS A 180 -0.24 -10.87 -17.03
N PHE A 181 -0.47 -10.77 -18.35
CA PHE A 181 -1.67 -10.21 -18.93
C PHE A 181 -2.68 -11.31 -19.22
N ALA A 182 -3.97 -11.05 -18.99
CA ALA A 182 -4.99 -12.03 -19.29
C ALA A 182 -6.35 -11.43 -19.67
N ASN A 183 -7.21 -12.30 -20.16
CA ASN A 183 -8.65 -12.06 -20.28
C ASN A 183 -9.40 -13.23 -19.67
N SER A 184 -10.22 -12.94 -18.67
CA SER A 184 -10.94 -13.95 -17.89
C SER A 184 -12.01 -14.65 -18.72
N LYS A 185 -12.15 -15.97 -18.56
CA LYS A 185 -13.30 -16.73 -19.07
C LYS A 185 -14.61 -16.35 -18.38
N ASN A 186 -14.52 -15.81 -17.16
CA ASN A 186 -15.66 -15.52 -16.30
C ASN A 186 -16.13 -14.06 -16.41
N LEU A 187 -15.44 -13.23 -17.20
CA LEU A 187 -15.78 -11.83 -17.42
C LEU A 187 -15.95 -11.55 -18.92
N THR A 188 -17.20 -11.54 -19.37
CA THR A 188 -17.59 -11.15 -20.71
C THR A 188 -17.70 -9.62 -20.81
N ALA A 189 -16.98 -9.02 -21.76
CA ALA A 189 -16.95 -7.58 -22.00
C ALA A 189 -18.34 -6.97 -22.29
N ASN A 190 -19.23 -7.76 -22.89
CA ASN A 190 -20.61 -7.35 -23.18
C ASN A 190 -21.48 -7.22 -21.92
N ASP A 191 -21.06 -7.83 -20.82
CA ASP A 191 -21.85 -7.85 -19.58
C ASP A 191 -21.29 -6.86 -18.55
N ARG A 192 -19.96 -6.80 -18.41
CA ARG A 192 -19.28 -5.92 -17.44
C ARG A 192 -17.87 -5.50 -17.88
N SER A 193 -17.55 -4.22 -17.66
CA SER A 193 -16.24 -3.59 -17.87
C SER A 193 -15.69 -2.99 -16.58
N TRP A 194 -14.36 -2.96 -16.47
CA TRP A 194 -13.73 -2.37 -15.30
C TRP A 194 -13.79 -0.84 -15.40
N LEU A 195 -14.38 -0.19 -14.39
CA LEU A 195 -13.99 1.17 -14.04
C LEU A 195 -12.80 1.05 -13.10
N LEU A 196 -11.68 1.65 -13.46
CA LEU A 196 -10.46 1.65 -12.66
C LEU A 196 -9.83 3.03 -12.63
N GLY A 197 -8.90 3.25 -11.72
CA GLY A 197 -8.13 4.48 -11.67
C GLY A 197 -7.25 4.53 -10.44
N THR A 198 -6.59 5.67 -10.29
CA THR A 198 -5.73 5.95 -9.15
C THR A 198 -6.11 7.31 -8.60
N ALA A 199 -6.33 7.39 -7.30
CA ALA A 199 -6.36 8.65 -6.58
C ALA A 199 -4.95 8.99 -6.11
N PHE A 200 -4.44 10.15 -6.47
CA PHE A 200 -3.10 10.57 -6.11
C PHE A 200 -2.98 12.08 -5.97
N ARG A 201 -1.97 12.49 -5.22
CA ARG A 201 -1.53 13.88 -5.16
C ARG A 201 -0.33 14.01 -6.07
N ASP A 202 -0.45 14.82 -7.12
CA ASP A 202 0.70 15.15 -7.97
C ASP A 202 1.65 16.08 -7.20
N VAL A 203 2.69 15.50 -6.61
CA VAL A 203 3.66 16.17 -5.75
C VAL A 203 4.80 16.74 -6.60
N ASP A 204 5.14 16.10 -7.70
CA ASP A 204 6.23 16.52 -8.58
C ASP A 204 5.76 17.38 -9.78
N ASN A 205 4.46 17.64 -9.89
CA ASN A 205 3.78 18.40 -10.95
C ASN A 205 4.00 17.80 -12.35
N ASN A 206 3.95 16.47 -12.46
CA ASN A 206 4.11 15.76 -13.73
C ASN A 206 2.77 15.28 -14.34
N ASP A 207 1.63 15.61 -13.73
CA ASP A 207 0.27 15.19 -14.07
C ASP A 207 0.10 13.65 -14.15
N PHE A 208 0.89 12.89 -13.39
CA PHE A 208 0.96 11.44 -13.42
C PHE A 208 1.29 10.85 -12.04
N TYR A 209 0.87 9.61 -11.79
CA TYR A 209 1.18 8.95 -10.53
C TYR A 209 2.68 8.64 -10.42
N SER A 210 3.33 9.15 -9.37
CA SER A 210 4.66 8.73 -8.93
C SER A 210 4.58 7.83 -7.69
N ILE A 211 5.62 7.00 -7.48
CA ILE A 211 5.68 6.06 -6.34
C ILE A 211 5.53 6.83 -5.02
N GLY A 212 4.47 6.52 -4.27
CA GLY A 212 4.19 7.13 -2.97
C GLY A 212 3.22 8.31 -3.02
N GLU A 213 2.71 8.70 -4.18
CA GLU A 213 1.70 9.76 -4.30
C GLU A 213 0.26 9.30 -4.05
N GLY A 214 0.08 8.00 -3.87
CA GLY A 214 -1.22 7.35 -3.70
C GLY A 214 -2.01 7.91 -2.53
N LEU A 215 -3.30 8.13 -2.75
CA LEU A 215 -4.25 8.52 -1.72
C LEU A 215 -5.17 7.33 -1.42
N ASP A 216 -4.96 6.74 -0.25
CA ASP A 216 -5.83 5.71 0.29
C ASP A 216 -7.14 6.28 0.83
N ASN A 217 -8.11 5.40 1.09
CA ASN A 217 -9.36 5.73 1.78
C ASN A 217 -10.19 6.88 1.14
N ILE A 218 -9.98 7.16 -0.14
CA ILE A 218 -10.92 7.97 -0.92
C ILE A 218 -12.11 7.06 -1.24
N ILE A 219 -13.28 7.42 -0.74
CA ILE A 219 -14.51 6.70 -1.01
C ILE A 219 -15.06 7.15 -2.36
N LEU A 220 -15.36 6.21 -3.24
CA LEU A 220 -16.04 6.45 -4.50
C LEU A 220 -17.48 5.97 -4.38
N ASN A 221 -18.41 6.91 -4.33
CA ASN A 221 -19.83 6.60 -4.49
C ASN A 221 -20.20 6.68 -5.96
N ILE A 222 -20.58 5.53 -6.53
CA ILE A 222 -20.88 5.39 -7.95
C ILE A 222 -22.38 5.14 -8.09
N SER A 223 -23.07 5.97 -8.86
CA SER A 223 -24.51 5.87 -9.10
C SER A 223 -24.80 5.82 -10.60
N GLY A 224 -25.77 5.00 -11.01
CA GLY A 224 -26.18 4.89 -12.41
C GLY A 224 -27.00 6.11 -12.83
N ILE A 225 -26.59 6.79 -13.91
CA ILE A 225 -27.39 7.83 -14.56
C ILE A 225 -28.42 7.17 -15.47
N SER A 226 -28.01 6.17 -16.26
CA SER A 226 -28.90 5.43 -17.16
C SER A 226 -29.74 4.37 -16.42
N ASN A 227 -29.33 3.98 -15.21
CA ASN A 227 -30.04 3.06 -14.32
C ASN A 227 -30.05 3.62 -12.88
N PRO A 228 -31.03 4.48 -12.54
CA PRO A 228 -31.05 5.20 -11.26
C PRO A 228 -31.11 4.31 -10.01
N ASP A 229 -31.51 3.05 -10.15
CA ASP A 229 -31.60 2.09 -9.05
C ASP A 229 -30.24 1.46 -8.71
N PHE A 230 -29.21 1.65 -9.55
CA PHE A 230 -27.87 1.16 -9.30
C PHE A 230 -27.07 2.15 -8.45
N SER A 231 -26.50 1.67 -7.35
CA SER A 231 -25.43 2.34 -6.64
C SER A 231 -24.42 1.33 -6.07
N THR A 232 -23.16 1.75 -5.98
CA THR A 232 -22.10 1.00 -5.29
C THR A 232 -21.12 1.97 -4.66
N SER A 233 -20.41 1.52 -3.62
CA SER A 233 -19.38 2.29 -2.94
C SER A 233 -18.13 1.43 -2.81
N ILE A 234 -16.98 1.98 -3.19
CA ILE A 234 -15.66 1.36 -3.05
C ILE A 234 -14.70 2.39 -2.46
N ALA A 235 -13.53 1.95 -1.99
CA ALA A 235 -12.47 2.86 -1.56
C ALA A 235 -11.19 2.63 -2.37
N THR A 236 -10.38 3.67 -2.49
CA THR A 236 -9.00 3.54 -2.96
C THR A 236 -8.17 2.77 -1.96
N GLN A 237 -7.20 2.03 -2.48
CA GLN A 237 -6.26 1.21 -1.72
C GLN A 237 -5.04 2.04 -1.30
N ASP A 238 -4.12 1.45 -0.53
CA ASP A 238 -2.92 2.13 0.03
C ASP A 238 -2.11 2.91 -1.02
N ALA A 239 -1.95 2.35 -2.22
CA ALA A 239 -1.23 2.98 -3.32
C ALA A 239 -2.08 3.94 -4.16
N GLY A 240 -3.33 4.22 -3.79
CA GLY A 240 -4.27 5.07 -4.50
C GLY A 240 -5.16 4.35 -5.52
N GLY A 241 -4.80 3.14 -5.92
CA GLY A 241 -5.52 2.36 -6.93
C GLY A 241 -6.93 1.96 -6.48
N TYR A 242 -7.87 1.95 -7.43
CA TYR A 242 -9.22 1.42 -7.23
C TYR A 242 -9.72 0.75 -8.51
N GLN A 243 -10.67 -0.18 -8.36
CA GLN A 243 -11.38 -0.77 -9.49
C GLN A 243 -12.72 -1.38 -9.09
N THR A 244 -13.69 -1.36 -9.98
CA THR A 244 -14.97 -2.07 -9.85
C THR A 244 -15.51 -2.47 -11.22
N LEU A 245 -16.32 -3.53 -11.26
CA LEU A 245 -16.99 -3.97 -12.48
C LEU A 245 -18.34 -3.28 -12.61
N LEU A 246 -18.55 -2.61 -13.74
CA LEU A 246 -19.80 -1.96 -14.08
C LEU A 246 -20.36 -2.54 -15.38
N SER A 247 -21.68 -2.67 -15.46
CA SER A 247 -22.34 -3.00 -16.73
C SER A 247 -22.34 -1.78 -17.67
N PRO A 248 -22.54 -1.96 -18.99
CA PRO A 248 -22.62 -0.83 -19.90
C PRO A 248 -23.66 0.22 -19.47
N GLY A 249 -23.27 1.49 -19.45
CA GLY A 249 -24.12 2.59 -18.97
C GLY A 249 -23.35 3.87 -18.62
N GLU A 250 -24.08 4.95 -18.34
CA GLU A 250 -23.53 6.18 -17.80
C GLU A 250 -23.63 6.19 -16.27
N TYR A 251 -22.56 6.63 -15.61
CA TYR A 251 -22.44 6.68 -14.16
C TYR A 251 -21.94 8.05 -13.69
N GLN A 252 -22.39 8.45 -12.51
CA GLN A 252 -21.81 9.55 -11.73
C GLN A 252 -20.93 8.97 -10.64
N VAL A 253 -19.70 9.46 -10.55
CA VAL A 253 -18.69 9.04 -9.56
C VAL A 253 -18.42 10.22 -8.64
N GLU A 254 -18.67 10.05 -7.35
CA GLU A 254 -18.37 11.04 -6.33
C GLU A 254 -17.21 10.56 -5.47
N PHE A 255 -16.11 11.30 -5.51
CA PHE A 255 -14.94 11.07 -4.67
C PHE A 255 -15.12 11.79 -3.35
N ILE A 256 -15.01 11.05 -2.25
CA ILE A 256 -15.28 11.51 -0.90
C ILE A 256 -14.03 11.29 -0.05
N ARG A 257 -13.61 12.35 0.64
CA ARG A 257 -12.55 12.32 1.66
C ARG A 257 -13.05 13.09 2.87
N ASP A 258 -12.87 12.55 4.08
CA ASP A 258 -13.30 13.19 5.33
C ASP A 258 -14.79 13.60 5.33
N ASN A 259 -15.65 12.70 4.81
CA ASN A 259 -17.10 12.93 4.63
C ASN A 259 -17.48 14.11 3.71
N LYS A 260 -16.53 14.64 2.95
CA LYS A 260 -16.74 15.72 1.98
C LYS A 260 -16.57 15.18 0.56
N ASN A 261 -17.53 15.49 -0.31
CA ASN A 261 -17.34 15.30 -1.73
C ASN A 261 -16.27 16.30 -2.21
N ILE A 262 -15.12 15.76 -2.65
CA ILE A 262 -13.98 16.51 -3.13
C ILE A 262 -13.97 16.62 -4.67
N LYS A 263 -14.65 15.72 -5.37
CA LYS A 263 -14.79 15.74 -6.83
C LYS A 263 -15.97 14.89 -7.29
N THR A 264 -16.71 15.38 -8.29
CA THR A 264 -17.74 14.59 -8.99
C THR A 264 -17.38 14.50 -10.47
N GLU A 265 -17.39 13.29 -11.02
CA GLU A 265 -17.12 13.02 -12.42
C GLU A 265 -18.25 12.20 -13.04
N LYS A 266 -18.39 12.31 -14.36
CA LYS A 266 -19.28 11.44 -15.15
C LYS A 266 -18.44 10.50 -15.99
N VAL A 267 -18.81 9.22 -16.00
CA VAL A 267 -18.12 8.21 -16.80
C VAL A 267 -19.11 7.38 -17.60
N THR A 268 -18.76 7.08 -18.84
CA THR A 268 -19.51 6.15 -19.70
C THR A 268 -18.73 4.85 -19.77
N VAL A 269 -19.36 3.75 -19.39
CA VAL A 269 -18.78 2.41 -19.48
C VAL A 269 -19.48 1.66 -20.61
N ASN A 270 -18.70 1.05 -21.51
CA ASN A 270 -19.19 0.23 -22.62
C ASN A 270 -18.57 -1.18 -22.51
N ASP A 271 -18.13 -1.75 -23.63
CA ASP A 271 -17.47 -3.06 -23.74
C ASP A 271 -15.94 -3.02 -23.56
N GLU A 272 -15.38 -1.84 -23.27
CA GLU A 272 -13.98 -1.66 -22.91
C GLU A 272 -13.86 -1.15 -21.47
N ASN A 273 -12.78 -1.55 -20.79
CA ASN A 273 -12.40 -0.98 -19.51
C ASN A 273 -12.19 0.54 -19.64
N VAL A 274 -12.47 1.27 -18.57
CA VAL A 274 -12.38 2.73 -18.52
C VAL A 274 -11.54 3.14 -17.33
N LYS A 275 -10.60 4.06 -17.55
CA LYS A 275 -9.77 4.66 -16.52
C LYS A 275 -10.29 6.04 -16.15
N LEU A 276 -10.40 6.33 -14.86
CA LEU A 276 -10.81 7.62 -14.31
C LEU A 276 -9.92 7.95 -13.10
N ASP A 277 -9.01 8.90 -13.22
CA ASP A 277 -8.15 9.25 -12.10
C ASP A 277 -8.71 10.38 -11.26
N LEU A 278 -8.38 10.34 -9.97
CA LEU A 278 -8.54 11.48 -9.08
C LEU A 278 -7.15 12.04 -8.79
N MET A 279 -6.79 13.08 -9.53
CA MET A 279 -5.66 13.93 -9.18
C MET A 279 -6.14 15.06 -8.26
N ILE A 280 -5.49 15.25 -7.12
CA ILE A 280 -5.75 16.39 -6.22
C ILE A 280 -4.52 17.30 -6.23
N ASP A 281 -4.74 18.58 -6.57
CA ASP A 281 -3.70 19.60 -6.48
C ASP A 281 -3.25 19.81 -5.03
N GLY A 282 -1.94 19.91 -4.81
CA GLY A 282 -1.33 20.23 -3.53
C GLY A 282 -0.40 21.43 -3.62
N LYS A 283 0.21 21.80 -2.49
CA LYS A 283 1.39 22.67 -2.50
C LYS A 283 2.63 21.83 -2.21
N THR A 284 3.57 21.85 -3.15
CA THR A 284 4.92 21.34 -2.94
C THR A 284 5.82 22.49 -2.51
N TYR A 285 6.37 22.37 -1.31
CA TYR A 285 7.42 23.20 -0.78
C TYR A 285 8.77 22.64 -1.25
N GLN A 286 9.35 23.26 -2.27
CA GLN A 286 10.63 22.86 -2.86
C GLN A 286 11.55 24.06 -3.06
N LEU A 287 12.86 23.80 -2.98
CA LEU A 287 13.92 24.77 -3.29
C LEU A 287 14.70 24.39 -4.55
N ASP A 288 14.43 23.20 -5.09
CA ASP A 288 15.09 22.60 -6.22
C ASP A 288 14.25 22.67 -7.50
N ASP A 289 14.87 22.44 -8.65
CA ASP A 289 14.25 22.50 -9.98
C ASP A 289 13.70 21.15 -10.48
N GLY A 290 13.72 20.10 -9.65
CA GLY A 290 13.38 18.75 -10.08
C GLY A 290 14.57 17.85 -10.35
N LYS A 291 15.79 18.38 -10.48
CA LYS A 291 16.95 17.62 -10.95
C LYS A 291 18.03 17.52 -9.89
N ARG A 292 18.68 16.35 -9.87
CA ARG A 292 19.91 16.14 -9.13
C ARG A 292 21.10 16.59 -9.95
N ASP A 293 21.79 17.61 -9.46
CA ASP A 293 23.01 18.11 -10.12
C ASP A 293 24.28 17.43 -9.62
N ALA A 294 24.35 17.15 -8.32
CA ALA A 294 25.55 16.60 -7.71
C ALA A 294 25.26 15.85 -6.41
N HIS A 295 26.35 15.34 -5.82
CA HIS A 295 26.36 14.81 -4.46
C HIS A 295 27.31 15.66 -3.62
N TYR A 296 26.89 15.95 -2.38
CA TYR A 296 27.70 16.63 -1.40
C TYR A 296 28.16 15.66 -0.31
N ASN A 297 29.46 15.70 0.01
CA ASN A 297 30.05 14.90 1.08
C ASN A 297 30.30 15.78 2.31
N PRO A 298 29.52 15.64 3.38
CA PRO A 298 29.75 16.38 4.61
C PRO A 298 30.87 15.78 5.48
N GLY A 299 31.39 14.60 5.13
CA GLY A 299 32.46 13.88 5.82
C GLY A 299 32.19 12.37 5.90
N SER A 300 33.13 11.64 6.51
CA SER A 300 32.90 10.26 6.96
C SER A 300 32.05 10.30 8.24
N GLY A 301 30.84 9.74 8.28
CA GLY A 301 29.99 9.73 9.49
C GLY A 301 28.54 10.17 9.22
N ASP A 302 27.74 10.36 10.26
CA ASP A 302 26.31 10.69 10.11
C ASP A 302 26.10 12.17 9.79
N ALA A 303 25.10 12.47 8.97
CA ALA A 303 24.70 13.83 8.66
C ALA A 303 23.18 13.98 8.63
N ILE A 304 22.66 15.00 9.30
CA ILE A 304 21.28 15.45 9.13
C ILE A 304 21.27 16.76 8.35
N VAL A 305 20.40 16.82 7.34
CA VAL A 305 20.26 17.96 6.43
C VAL A 305 18.87 18.55 6.53
N PHE A 306 18.74 19.86 6.31
CA PHE A 306 17.48 20.58 6.43
C PHE A 306 17.25 21.56 5.30
N ASN A 307 16.00 21.67 4.86
CA ASN A 307 15.50 22.81 4.07
C ASN A 307 14.45 23.58 4.89
N ALA A 308 14.48 24.92 4.86
CA ALA A 308 13.44 25.75 5.47
C ALA A 308 12.40 26.21 4.44
N TYR A 309 11.16 26.29 4.89
CA TYR A 309 10.03 26.78 4.12
C TYR A 309 9.18 27.74 4.93
N THR A 310 8.50 28.65 4.22
CA THR A 310 7.43 29.46 4.81
C THR A 310 6.09 28.80 4.54
N ALA A 311 5.40 28.39 5.60
CA ALA A 311 4.06 27.82 5.54
C ALA A 311 3.09 28.78 4.85
N ASP A 312 2.38 28.27 3.85
CA ASP A 312 1.27 28.95 3.20
C ASP A 312 0.02 28.87 4.06
N ALA A 313 -0.73 29.96 4.19
CA ALA A 313 -1.99 29.96 4.93
C ALA A 313 -3.00 28.92 4.42
N LYS A 314 -2.96 28.61 3.12
CA LYS A 314 -3.83 27.61 2.47
C LYS A 314 -3.29 26.18 2.55
N TYR A 315 -2.03 25.98 2.96
CA TYR A 315 -1.37 24.67 2.88
C TYR A 315 -0.52 24.41 4.12
N GLN A 316 -1.12 24.55 5.30
CA GLN A 316 -0.45 24.38 6.60
C GLN A 316 -0.37 22.94 7.09
N THR A 317 -0.93 21.96 6.37
CA THR A 317 -0.96 20.57 6.81
C THR A 317 -0.10 19.71 5.90
N ILE A 318 1.13 19.43 6.33
CA ILE A 318 2.08 18.61 5.58
C ILE A 318 1.70 17.15 5.73
N ASP A 319 1.55 16.45 4.60
CA ASP A 319 1.18 15.03 4.53
C ASP A 319 2.21 14.17 3.79
N PHE A 320 3.21 14.78 3.13
CA PHE A 320 4.36 14.08 2.57
C PHE A 320 5.69 14.80 2.80
N ILE A 321 6.76 14.02 2.93
CA ILE A 321 8.14 14.48 2.79
C ILE A 321 8.73 13.80 1.56
N SER A 322 9.33 14.56 0.64
CA SER A 322 10.01 13.98 -0.51
C SER A 322 11.52 14.14 -0.39
N VAL A 323 12.26 13.06 -0.64
CA VAL A 323 13.73 13.04 -0.61
C VAL A 323 14.27 12.61 -1.96
N GLY A 324 15.21 13.37 -2.51
CA GLY A 324 15.91 12.98 -3.74
C GLY A 324 16.78 11.75 -3.49
N LEU A 325 16.75 10.78 -4.41
CA LEU A 325 17.43 9.51 -4.26
C LEU A 325 18.81 9.47 -4.93
N SER A 326 19.67 8.58 -4.42
CA SER A 326 20.99 8.35 -5.00
C SER A 326 21.42 6.89 -4.96
N ASN A 327 22.35 6.57 -5.85
CA ASN A 327 23.05 5.29 -5.86
C ASN A 327 24.02 5.09 -4.68
N LEU A 328 24.23 6.13 -3.85
CA LEU A 328 25.25 6.15 -2.80
C LEU A 328 24.69 5.91 -1.39
N GLY A 329 23.36 5.96 -1.23
CA GLY A 329 22.65 5.73 0.02
C GLY A 329 21.48 6.70 0.19
N ASN A 330 20.41 6.22 0.82
CA ASN A 330 19.20 6.98 1.10
C ASN A 330 19.09 7.30 2.59
N PRO A 331 18.29 8.31 2.98
CA PRO A 331 18.14 8.65 4.38
C PRO A 331 17.48 7.48 5.14
N SER A 332 17.89 7.29 6.40
CA SER A 332 17.31 6.31 7.32
C SER A 332 16.16 6.89 8.14
N LYS A 333 16.05 8.22 8.20
CA LYS A 333 14.94 8.94 8.84
C LYS A 333 14.64 10.25 8.12
N VAL A 334 13.38 10.68 8.18
CA VAL A 334 12.94 12.03 7.81
C VAL A 334 12.19 12.70 8.95
N PHE A 335 12.13 14.03 8.91
CA PHE A 335 11.67 14.84 10.03
C PHE A 335 10.90 16.10 9.60
N LEU A 336 10.03 16.57 10.49
CA LEU A 336 9.55 17.96 10.49
C LEU A 336 9.96 18.66 11.78
N TYR A 337 10.36 19.91 11.64
CA TYR A 337 10.70 20.82 12.72
C TYR A 337 9.90 22.10 12.56
N GLN A 338 9.42 22.67 13.66
CA GLN A 338 8.72 23.95 13.69
C GLN A 338 9.64 25.00 14.29
N ASP A 339 9.95 26.06 13.54
CA ASP A 339 10.70 27.21 14.05
C ASP A 339 9.86 27.90 15.13
N ARG A 340 10.16 27.65 16.41
CA ARG A 340 9.36 28.12 17.55
C ARG A 340 9.91 29.41 18.14
N ASP A 341 11.21 29.65 18.01
CA ASP A 341 11.86 30.86 18.52
C ASP A 341 12.07 31.93 17.44
N ASN A 342 11.77 31.60 16.18
CA ASN A 342 11.78 32.48 15.02
C ASN A 342 13.18 33.03 14.71
N ASP A 343 14.21 32.21 14.93
CA ASP A 343 15.60 32.51 14.61
C ASP A 343 16.01 32.05 13.19
N ARG A 344 15.15 31.24 12.53
CA ARG A 344 15.35 30.61 11.21
C ARG A 344 16.54 29.65 11.18
N GLN A 345 16.82 28.96 12.27
CA GLN A 345 17.82 27.92 12.36
C GLN A 345 17.18 26.66 12.95
N PRO A 346 17.36 25.48 12.33
CA PRO A 346 16.76 24.27 12.87
C PRO A 346 17.50 23.82 14.13
N ASP A 347 16.76 23.72 15.24
CA ASP A 347 17.25 23.28 16.53
C ASP A 347 16.71 21.91 16.94
N SER A 348 17.48 21.16 17.74
CA SER A 348 17.15 19.77 18.08
C SER A 348 15.83 19.61 18.86
N ASP A 349 15.39 20.63 19.62
CA ASP A 349 14.17 20.63 20.41
C ASP A 349 12.91 21.15 19.65
N GLU A 350 13.09 21.59 18.41
CA GLU A 350 12.01 22.05 17.52
C GLU A 350 11.33 20.93 16.75
N LYS A 351 11.85 19.70 16.86
CA LYS A 351 11.29 18.51 16.22
C LYS A 351 9.82 18.32 16.61
N ILE A 352 8.99 18.09 15.60
CA ILE A 352 7.55 17.77 15.76
C ILE A 352 7.19 16.41 15.17
N LEU A 353 7.99 15.90 14.23
CA LEU A 353 7.78 14.59 13.61
C LEU A 353 9.13 13.92 13.30
N GLU A 354 9.18 12.60 13.47
CA GLU A 354 10.29 11.73 13.07
C GLU A 354 9.71 10.44 12.49
N ILE A 355 10.22 10.01 11.34
CA ILE A 355 9.79 8.79 10.64
C ILE A 355 11.02 8.02 10.21
N ASP A 356 11.08 6.73 10.57
CA ASP A 356 12.08 5.80 10.06
C ASP A 356 11.78 5.43 8.60
N THR A 357 12.83 5.37 7.78
CA THR A 357 12.71 5.08 6.35
C THR A 357 13.59 3.90 5.94
N ASN A 358 13.07 3.06 5.05
CA ASN A 358 13.79 1.96 4.41
C ASN A 358 13.66 2.07 2.89
N ILE A 359 14.33 3.06 2.30
CA ILE A 359 14.23 3.37 0.88
C ILE A 359 15.28 2.56 0.12
N LEU A 360 14.82 1.63 -0.70
CA LEU A 360 15.66 0.77 -1.54
C LEU A 360 15.83 1.32 -2.96
N ASP A 361 14.98 2.25 -3.37
CA ASP A 361 15.02 2.90 -4.69
C ASP A 361 16.18 3.86 -4.79
N LYS A 362 16.67 4.11 -6.02
CA LYS A 362 17.88 4.90 -6.23
C LYS A 362 17.71 6.05 -7.22
N GLU A 363 16.49 6.24 -7.72
CA GLU A 363 16.19 7.18 -8.80
C GLU A 363 15.12 8.20 -8.36
N ASP A 364 15.23 9.40 -8.91
CA ASP A 364 14.31 10.53 -8.74
C ASP A 364 14.07 10.91 -7.27
N PHE A 365 12.87 10.66 -6.75
CA PHE A 365 12.45 11.00 -5.40
C PHE A 365 11.73 9.82 -4.74
N ALA A 366 11.90 9.66 -3.43
CA ALA A 366 10.96 8.91 -2.62
C ALA A 366 9.98 9.90 -1.98
N HIS A 367 8.69 9.64 -2.17
CA HIS A 367 7.61 10.37 -1.52
C HIS A 367 7.16 9.57 -0.29
N ILE A 368 7.50 10.10 0.89
CA ILE A 368 7.28 9.43 2.18
C ILE A 368 5.99 10.01 2.78
N PRO A 369 4.90 9.22 2.86
CA PRO A 369 3.69 9.66 3.55
C PRO A 369 4.00 9.88 5.03
N ILE A 370 3.44 10.94 5.58
CA ILE A 370 3.51 11.26 7.00
C ILE A 370 2.11 11.45 7.58
N GLN A 371 2.00 11.33 8.91
CA GLN A 371 0.78 11.78 9.57
C GLN A 371 0.56 13.27 9.28
N PRO A 372 -0.65 13.69 8.85
CA PRO A 372 -0.96 15.08 8.57
C PRO A 372 -0.52 15.99 9.73
N THR A 373 0.50 16.80 9.50
CA THR A 373 1.19 17.57 10.54
C THR A 373 1.06 19.05 10.25
N LYS A 374 0.49 19.79 11.21
CA LYS A 374 0.32 21.23 11.07
C LYS A 374 1.67 21.95 11.21
N VAL A 375 1.95 22.88 10.32
CA VAL A 375 3.10 23.78 10.33
C VAL A 375 2.65 25.23 10.24
N GLU A 376 3.41 26.14 10.83
CA GLU A 376 3.11 27.56 10.85
C GLU A 376 4.38 28.37 10.54
N ASN A 377 4.22 29.60 10.03
CA ASN A 377 5.33 30.53 9.77
C ASN A 377 6.52 29.89 9.04
N THR A 378 7.65 29.68 9.72
CA THR A 378 8.79 28.93 9.19
C THR A 378 8.76 27.51 9.73
N PHE A 379 9.00 26.52 8.89
CA PHE A 379 9.22 25.14 9.32
C PHE A 379 10.39 24.55 8.53
N PHE A 380 10.96 23.47 9.05
CA PHE A 380 12.04 22.75 8.38
C PHE A 380 11.63 21.32 8.10
N VAL A 381 12.06 20.84 6.93
CA VAL A 381 12.08 19.42 6.61
C VAL A 381 13.49 18.93 6.84
N GLY A 382 13.65 17.79 7.51
CA GLY A 382 14.94 17.19 7.82
C GLY A 382 15.09 15.78 7.22
N ALA A 383 16.32 15.37 6.91
CA ALA A 383 16.65 13.99 6.52
C ALA A 383 17.99 13.55 7.12
N LEU A 384 18.02 12.38 7.75
CA LEU A 384 19.23 11.80 8.35
C LEU A 384 19.84 10.74 7.43
N TYR A 385 21.11 10.92 7.12
CA TYR A 385 21.94 9.97 6.40
C TYR A 385 22.97 9.39 7.36
N GLY A 386 22.85 8.09 7.63
CA GLY A 386 23.81 7.35 8.47
C GLY A 386 25.03 6.88 7.69
N SER A 387 26.16 6.70 8.39
CA SER A 387 27.37 6.14 7.75
C SER A 387 27.11 4.71 7.26
N GLN A 388 27.25 4.48 5.95
CA GLN A 388 27.19 3.14 5.36
C GLN A 388 28.60 2.51 5.47
N ASN A 389 28.82 1.61 6.43
CA ASN A 389 30.07 0.81 6.51
C ASN A 389 31.38 1.63 6.51
N ASN A 390 31.48 2.74 7.25
CA ASN A 390 32.61 3.67 7.26
C ASN A 390 32.89 4.42 5.94
N ASN A 391 31.99 4.36 4.95
CA ASN A 391 32.10 5.18 3.75
C ASN A 391 31.65 6.63 4.00
N PRO A 392 32.10 7.59 3.17
CA PRO A 392 31.62 8.95 3.24
C PRO A 392 30.11 9.00 2.99
N THR A 393 29.41 9.82 3.75
CA THR A 393 28.00 10.08 3.51
C THR A 393 27.87 10.97 2.28
N TRP A 394 26.99 10.61 1.36
CA TRP A 394 26.75 11.40 0.16
C TRP A 394 25.29 11.80 0.15
N VAL A 395 25.06 13.10 0.14
CA VAL A 395 23.72 13.67 0.16
C VAL A 395 23.43 14.34 -1.18
N PRO A 396 22.31 14.03 -1.84
CA PRO A 396 21.92 14.66 -3.11
C PRO A 396 21.68 16.16 -2.96
N VAL A 397 22.18 16.94 -3.90
CA VAL A 397 22.05 18.40 -3.94
C VAL A 397 21.67 18.90 -5.32
N ASP A 398 20.96 20.02 -5.31
CA ASP A 398 20.76 20.93 -6.43
C ASP A 398 21.74 22.11 -6.33
N ASN A 399 22.47 22.39 -7.42
CA ASN A 399 23.45 23.47 -7.50
C ASN A 399 22.89 24.73 -8.17
N ASP A 400 21.74 24.66 -8.83
CA ASP A 400 21.16 25.77 -9.59
C ASP A 400 20.35 26.73 -8.71
N SER A 401 20.21 26.44 -7.41
CA SER A 401 19.41 27.22 -6.47
C SER A 401 20.23 28.07 -5.49
N SER A 402 19.88 29.36 -5.42
CA SER A 402 20.59 30.40 -4.63
C SER A 402 19.99 30.67 -3.24
N ALA A 403 18.97 29.91 -2.83
CA ALA A 403 18.29 30.14 -1.57
C ALA A 403 19.20 29.76 -0.38
N GLN A 404 19.50 30.73 0.49
CA GLN A 404 20.18 30.52 1.79
C GLN A 404 19.19 29.91 2.79
N GLN A 405 18.65 28.73 2.47
CA GLN A 405 17.56 28.08 3.20
C GLN A 405 17.86 26.59 3.45
N SER A 406 19.13 26.21 3.43
CA SER A 406 19.58 24.84 3.66
C SER A 406 20.59 24.78 4.80
N TRP A 407 20.47 23.80 5.69
CA TRP A 407 21.39 23.59 6.81
C TRP A 407 21.89 22.15 6.87
N ILE A 408 22.97 21.95 7.61
CA ILE A 408 23.52 20.64 7.90
C ILE A 408 24.12 20.58 9.30
N ALA A 409 23.95 19.45 9.97
CA ALA A 409 24.78 19.02 11.10
C ALA A 409 25.38 17.66 10.77
N ALA A 410 26.67 17.48 11.04
CA ALA A 410 27.37 16.23 10.75
C ALA A 410 28.32 15.85 11.88
N ASN A 411 28.42 14.55 12.17
CA ASN A 411 29.36 14.00 13.14
C ASN A 411 30.31 13.03 12.44
N LYS A 412 31.60 13.40 12.38
CA LYS A 412 32.62 12.60 11.70
C LYS A 412 32.90 11.23 12.35
N ALA A 413 32.52 11.06 13.61
CA ALA A 413 32.69 9.80 14.33
C ALA A 413 31.49 8.85 14.13
N GLY A 414 30.44 9.27 13.42
CA GLY A 414 29.13 8.61 13.43
C GLY A 414 28.36 8.89 14.73
N ASN A 415 27.16 8.32 14.86
CA ASN A 415 26.24 8.49 15.99
C ASN A 415 25.93 9.96 16.28
N LEU A 416 25.42 10.69 15.27
CA LEU A 416 24.96 12.06 15.49
C LEU A 416 23.82 12.06 16.53
N ASP A 417 23.97 12.85 17.59
CA ASP A 417 22.94 12.99 18.62
C ASP A 417 21.82 13.92 18.10
N LEU A 418 20.69 13.32 17.71
CA LEU A 418 19.53 14.04 17.19
C LEU A 418 18.84 14.93 18.23
N ASN A 419 19.18 14.80 19.51
CA ASN A 419 18.66 15.65 20.58
C ASN A 419 19.65 16.74 21.01
N ASN A 420 20.84 16.79 20.38
CA ASN A 420 21.87 17.76 20.70
C ASN A 420 22.86 17.92 19.54
N PHE A 421 22.53 18.80 18.60
CA PHE A 421 23.40 19.16 17.48
C PHE A 421 23.41 20.67 17.25
N SER A 422 24.40 21.14 16.48
CA SER A 422 24.43 22.51 15.97
C SER A 422 24.56 22.49 14.46
N THR A 423 23.78 23.33 13.79
CA THR A 423 23.72 23.36 12.33
C THR A 423 24.62 24.43 11.74
N SER A 424 25.01 24.24 10.49
CA SER A 424 25.72 25.22 9.66
C SER A 424 24.94 25.46 8.37
N LEU A 425 24.88 26.72 7.92
CA LEU A 425 24.23 27.09 6.68
C LEU A 425 24.99 26.52 5.47
N LEU A 426 24.27 25.85 4.58
CA LEU A 426 24.75 25.46 3.26
C LEU A 426 24.59 26.65 2.30
N THR A 427 25.66 27.01 1.58
CA THR A 427 25.67 28.17 0.68
C THR A 427 25.79 27.74 -0.78
N GLY A 428 24.96 28.36 -1.63
CA GLY A 428 24.98 28.17 -3.09
C GLY A 428 24.55 26.78 -3.56
N LYS A 429 23.80 26.04 -2.73
CA LYS A 429 23.20 24.73 -3.02
C LYS A 429 21.97 24.56 -2.14
N ASN A 430 21.05 23.71 -2.55
CA ASN A 430 19.98 23.21 -1.70
C ASN A 430 19.93 21.69 -1.68
N TRP A 431 19.41 21.14 -0.59
CA TRP A 431 19.15 19.71 -0.52
C TRP A 431 17.94 19.36 -1.38
N LEU A 432 17.97 18.18 -2.01
CA LEU A 432 16.79 17.60 -2.65
C LEU A 432 15.84 17.05 -1.57
N LEU A 433 15.20 17.97 -0.88
CA LEU A 433 14.31 17.71 0.23
C LEU A 433 13.10 18.60 0.03
N ARG A 434 11.90 18.06 0.16
CA ARG A 434 10.64 18.77 -0.07
C ARG A 434 9.60 18.39 0.98
N ALA A 435 8.60 19.24 1.15
CA ALA A 435 7.37 18.90 1.86
C ALA A 435 6.17 19.12 0.94
N SER A 436 5.13 18.31 1.11
CA SER A 436 3.89 18.48 0.36
C SER A 436 2.72 18.60 1.31
N SER A 437 1.75 19.39 0.89
CA SER A 437 0.63 19.78 1.74
C SER A 437 -0.69 19.74 0.98
N SER A 438 -1.72 19.34 1.71
CA SER A 438 -3.11 19.40 1.27
C SER A 438 -3.69 20.81 1.41
N ASP A 439 -4.64 21.15 0.54
CA ASP A 439 -5.41 22.39 0.68
C ASP A 439 -6.20 22.39 2.00
N SER A 440 -5.85 23.30 2.91
CA SER A 440 -6.50 23.47 4.20
C SER A 440 -7.97 23.86 4.07
N THR A 441 -8.47 24.33 2.92
CA THR A 441 -9.91 24.55 2.70
C THR A 441 -10.72 23.26 2.54
N ILE A 442 -10.04 22.10 2.50
CA ILE A 442 -10.66 20.78 2.64
C ILE A 442 -10.89 20.45 4.12
N SER A 443 -10.17 21.08 5.07
CA SER A 443 -10.38 20.94 6.52
C SER A 443 -10.63 22.30 7.21
N GLU A 444 -11.85 22.50 7.71
CA GLU A 444 -12.38 23.66 8.47
C GLU A 444 -13.28 24.62 7.68
N GLN A 445 -14.60 24.40 7.77
CA GLN A 445 -15.60 25.44 8.05
C GLN A 445 -16.84 24.82 8.73
N PRO A 446 -17.54 25.56 9.61
CA PRO A 446 -18.61 25.05 10.46
C PRO A 446 -19.91 24.78 9.69
N ILE A 447 -20.59 23.76 10.19
CA ILE A 447 -21.96 23.30 9.91
C ILE A 447 -22.92 24.45 9.56
N SER A 448 -23.61 24.32 8.42
CA SER A 448 -24.94 24.90 8.24
C SER A 448 -25.98 23.78 8.27
N PRO A 449 -27.00 23.85 9.15
CA PRO A 449 -28.00 22.81 9.27
C PRO A 449 -29.05 22.97 8.17
N GLY A 450 -29.26 21.93 7.39
CA GLY A 450 -30.44 21.81 6.55
C GLY A 450 -30.15 21.24 5.18
N ILE A 451 -30.11 19.91 5.10
CA ILE A 451 -30.86 19.10 4.14
C ILE A 451 -30.92 17.70 4.77
N SER A 452 -32.12 17.27 5.11
CA SER A 452 -32.39 15.90 5.55
C SER A 452 -32.23 14.95 4.37
N VAL A 453 -31.12 14.22 4.34
CA VAL A 453 -30.93 13.01 3.54
C VAL A 453 -30.96 11.82 4.50
N ASN A 454 -31.76 10.81 4.19
CA ASN A 454 -31.87 9.58 4.96
C ASN A 454 -30.48 8.97 5.22
N SER A 455 -30.18 8.74 6.50
CA SER A 455 -28.96 8.09 6.99
C SER A 455 -28.86 6.65 6.51
N GLY A 456 -27.93 6.35 5.60
CA GLY A 456 -27.25 5.06 5.58
C GLY A 456 -26.12 5.12 6.61
N LYS A 457 -26.12 4.23 7.60
CA LYS A 457 -25.07 4.20 8.64
C LYS A 457 -23.73 3.83 8.00
N SER A 458 -22.65 4.49 8.44
CA SER A 458 -21.29 3.98 8.22
C SER A 458 -21.17 2.61 8.89
N GLU A 459 -20.55 1.66 8.21
CA GLU A 459 -20.42 0.30 8.72
C GLU A 459 -19.57 0.26 10.01
N PRO A 460 -19.94 -0.54 11.02
CA PRO A 460 -19.17 -0.64 12.26
C PRO A 460 -17.75 -1.17 12.02
N ILE A 461 -16.76 -0.56 12.68
CA ILE A 461 -15.34 -0.98 12.64
C ILE A 461 -15.22 -2.45 13.06
N GLY A 462 -14.38 -3.25 12.41
CA GLY A 462 -14.19 -4.67 12.73
C GLY A 462 -15.01 -5.66 11.89
N THR A 463 -15.95 -5.18 11.07
CA THR A 463 -16.97 -6.03 10.40
C THR A 463 -16.60 -6.53 9.00
N ASN A 464 -15.39 -6.24 8.50
CA ASN A 464 -15.00 -6.56 7.12
C ASN A 464 -15.08 -8.07 6.79
N LEU A 465 -14.50 -8.92 7.65
CA LEU A 465 -14.54 -10.38 7.45
C LEU A 465 -15.91 -10.98 7.75
N GLN A 466 -16.66 -10.39 8.67
CA GLN A 466 -18.02 -10.80 9.04
C GLN A 466 -18.98 -10.72 7.85
N LYS A 467 -18.88 -9.68 7.02
CA LYS A 467 -19.78 -9.47 5.87
C LYS A 467 -19.45 -10.33 4.66
N SER A 468 -18.17 -10.70 4.50
CA SER A 468 -17.73 -11.45 3.33
C SER A 468 -18.19 -12.91 3.33
N ASN A 469 -18.32 -13.54 4.50
CA ASN A 469 -18.63 -14.97 4.64
C ASN A 469 -19.29 -15.34 5.98
N ASN A 470 -19.85 -14.39 6.74
CA ASN A 470 -20.40 -14.62 8.08
C ASN A 470 -19.38 -15.23 9.06
N ILE A 471 -18.12 -14.80 8.96
CA ILE A 471 -17.01 -15.34 9.74
C ILE A 471 -17.01 -14.70 11.14
N GLU A 472 -16.80 -15.52 12.17
CA GLU A 472 -16.76 -15.15 13.59
C GLU A 472 -15.45 -14.43 14.01
N LEU A 473 -15.01 -13.44 13.23
CA LEU A 473 -13.75 -12.70 13.47
C LEU A 473 -13.96 -11.19 13.50
N ILE A 474 -13.08 -10.50 14.20
CA ILE A 474 -12.99 -9.04 14.20
C ILE A 474 -11.80 -8.65 13.32
N ASP A 475 -12.07 -7.91 12.25
CA ASP A 475 -11.06 -7.45 11.31
C ASP A 475 -10.68 -5.99 11.54
N LEU A 476 -9.57 -5.77 12.23
CA LEU A 476 -8.99 -4.46 12.45
C LEU A 476 -7.75 -4.23 11.57
N THR A 477 -7.55 -4.99 10.48
CA THR A 477 -6.38 -4.79 9.61
C THR A 477 -6.35 -3.41 8.97
N ASN A 478 -7.50 -2.77 8.82
CA ASN A 478 -7.63 -1.42 8.27
C ASN A 478 -7.46 -0.31 9.32
N GLN A 479 -7.19 -0.67 10.58
CA GLN A 479 -6.95 0.29 11.66
C GLN A 479 -5.46 0.37 11.90
N ILE A 480 -4.88 1.57 11.87
CA ILE A 480 -3.42 1.77 11.96
C ILE A 480 -2.94 2.02 13.39
N SER A 481 -3.86 2.27 14.31
CA SER A 481 -3.60 2.53 15.71
C SER A 481 -4.43 1.61 16.60
N THR A 482 -4.09 1.60 17.88
CA THR A 482 -4.87 0.92 18.91
C THR A 482 -6.31 1.43 18.91
N VAL A 483 -7.29 0.53 18.73
CA VAL A 483 -8.72 0.83 18.71
C VAL A 483 -9.29 0.64 20.10
N LYS A 484 -10.10 1.58 20.58
CA LYS A 484 -10.83 1.44 21.85
C LYS A 484 -12.07 0.58 21.64
N ALA A 485 -12.33 -0.31 22.57
CA ALA A 485 -13.51 -1.17 22.55
C ALA A 485 -14.31 -0.99 23.84
N SER A 486 -15.62 -0.81 23.68
CA SER A 486 -16.62 -1.01 24.74
C SER A 486 -17.26 -2.37 24.51
N VAL A 487 -17.23 -3.25 25.50
CA VAL A 487 -17.71 -4.62 25.42
C VAL A 487 -18.88 -4.79 26.38
N GLU A 488 -20.05 -5.12 25.84
CA GLU A 488 -21.23 -5.51 26.61
C GLU A 488 -21.38 -7.03 26.63
N VAL A 489 -21.55 -7.61 27.81
CA VAL A 489 -21.77 -9.05 27.99
C VAL A 489 -23.13 -9.31 28.64
N THR A 490 -23.94 -10.12 27.97
CA THR A 490 -25.13 -10.74 28.54
C THR A 490 -24.96 -12.26 28.62
N ARG A 491 -25.68 -12.89 29.55
CA ARG A 491 -25.42 -14.27 29.97
C ARG A 491 -26.71 -14.98 30.35
N ASP A 492 -26.84 -16.23 29.92
CA ASP A 492 -27.83 -17.22 30.35
C ASP A 492 -27.22 -18.64 30.46
N ALA A 493 -26.09 -18.72 31.18
CA ALA A 493 -25.28 -19.94 31.32
C ALA A 493 -25.25 -20.49 32.76
N ASP A 494 -25.03 -21.81 32.88
CA ASP A 494 -24.82 -22.51 34.17
C ASP A 494 -23.35 -22.49 34.64
N TYR A 495 -22.36 -22.35 33.75
CA TYR A 495 -20.91 -22.46 34.05
C TYR A 495 -20.19 -21.13 34.26
N ASP A 496 -19.30 -20.98 35.24
CA ASP A 496 -18.57 -19.71 35.41
C ASP A 496 -17.52 -19.54 34.29
N ASN A 497 -17.89 -18.77 33.27
CA ASN A 497 -17.16 -18.72 32.02
C ASN A 497 -16.28 -17.47 31.95
N LEU A 498 -15.16 -17.63 31.26
CA LEU A 498 -14.25 -16.56 30.94
C LEU A 498 -14.18 -16.40 29.42
N ILE A 499 -14.35 -15.18 28.92
CA ILE A 499 -14.21 -14.88 27.48
C ILE A 499 -12.97 -14.06 27.20
N GLY A 500 -12.40 -14.25 26.01
CA GLY A 500 -11.28 -13.47 25.54
C GLY A 500 -11.18 -13.42 24.03
N PHE A 501 -10.20 -12.66 23.57
CA PHE A 501 -9.85 -12.51 22.16
C PHE A 501 -8.36 -12.74 21.99
N TYR A 502 -7.94 -13.29 20.86
CA TYR A 502 -6.53 -13.50 20.52
C TYR A 502 -6.27 -13.12 19.07
N ALA A 503 -5.04 -12.69 18.79
CA ALA A 503 -4.63 -12.31 17.46
C ALA A 503 -4.43 -13.54 16.56
N VAL A 504 -4.83 -13.43 15.30
CA VAL A 504 -4.57 -14.42 14.24
C VAL A 504 -3.98 -13.71 13.02
N ASN A 505 -3.11 -14.41 12.29
CA ASN A 505 -2.39 -13.86 11.12
C ASN A 505 -3.29 -13.73 9.88
N ASN A 506 -4.37 -14.51 9.81
CA ASN A 506 -5.30 -14.53 8.67
C ASN A 506 -6.67 -15.10 9.06
N ALA A 507 -7.63 -15.01 8.15
CA ALA A 507 -9.00 -15.50 8.36
C ALA A 507 -9.13 -17.03 8.55
N SER A 508 -8.07 -17.81 8.30
CA SER A 508 -8.03 -19.25 8.56
C SER A 508 -7.54 -19.61 9.97
N GLY A 509 -7.21 -18.60 10.81
CA GLY A 509 -6.89 -18.79 12.22
C GLY A 509 -5.45 -19.12 12.53
N GLY A 510 -4.52 -19.02 11.58
CA GLY A 510 -3.10 -19.27 11.87
C GLY A 510 -2.55 -18.33 12.95
N ILE A 511 -1.82 -18.87 13.92
CA ILE A 511 -1.13 -18.12 14.98
C ILE A 511 0.38 -18.31 14.79
N GLU A 512 1.10 -17.21 14.62
CA GLU A 512 2.56 -17.21 14.50
C GLU A 512 3.22 -17.30 15.88
N VAL A 513 4.06 -18.33 16.06
CA VAL A 513 4.85 -18.57 17.27
C VAL A 513 6.27 -18.96 16.84
N ASN A 514 7.26 -18.12 17.16
CA ASN A 514 8.66 -18.33 16.79
C ASN A 514 8.87 -18.64 15.30
N ASP A 515 8.31 -17.79 14.42
CA ASP A 515 8.35 -17.90 12.95
C ASP A 515 7.68 -19.17 12.36
N GLU A 516 6.89 -19.91 13.16
CA GLU A 516 6.06 -21.03 12.71
C GLU A 516 4.56 -20.69 12.82
N ILE A 517 3.77 -21.02 11.79
CA ILE A 517 2.30 -20.84 11.82
C ILE A 517 1.64 -22.10 12.39
N ILE A 518 1.01 -21.96 13.55
CA ILE A 518 0.20 -22.98 14.20
C ILE A 518 -1.25 -22.80 13.76
N ASN A 519 -1.81 -23.77 13.03
CA ASN A 519 -3.16 -23.71 12.49
C ASN A 519 -4.17 -24.41 13.41
N PRO A 520 -5.48 -24.05 13.34
CA PRO A 520 -6.54 -24.79 14.03
C PRO A 520 -6.45 -26.30 13.77
N GLY A 521 -6.51 -27.10 14.83
CA GLY A 521 -6.34 -28.55 14.80
C GLY A 521 -4.92 -29.05 15.14
N ASP A 522 -3.93 -28.16 15.24
CA ASP A 522 -2.65 -28.49 15.87
C ASP A 522 -2.82 -28.61 17.40
N SER A 523 -2.20 -29.63 18.01
CA SER A 523 -2.20 -29.83 19.47
C SER A 523 -1.68 -28.64 20.28
N ARG A 524 -0.87 -27.76 19.66
CA ARG A 524 -0.29 -26.56 20.27
C ARG A 524 -1.22 -25.35 20.20
N TYR A 525 -2.29 -25.40 19.39
CA TYR A 525 -3.14 -24.26 19.06
C TYR A 525 -3.75 -23.61 20.30
N LYS A 526 -4.31 -24.43 21.21
CA LYS A 526 -4.91 -23.94 22.47
C LYS A 526 -3.92 -23.11 23.29
N GLN A 527 -2.71 -23.62 23.46
CA GLN A 527 -1.68 -22.92 24.22
C GLN A 527 -1.26 -21.62 23.53
N ALA A 528 -1.02 -21.66 22.22
CA ALA A 528 -0.64 -20.48 21.44
C ALA A 528 -1.71 -19.36 21.49
N ALA A 529 -2.99 -19.73 21.40
CA ALA A 529 -4.10 -18.77 21.48
C ALA A 529 -4.21 -18.11 22.86
N LEU A 530 -4.10 -18.89 23.94
CA LEU A 530 -4.19 -18.38 25.31
C LEU A 530 -2.98 -17.52 25.71
N GLU A 531 -1.78 -17.83 25.20
CA GLU A 531 -0.57 -17.06 25.45
C GLU A 531 -0.55 -15.74 24.64
N ASN A 532 -1.09 -15.72 23.42
CA ASN A 532 -1.19 -14.54 22.55
C ASN A 532 -2.54 -13.78 22.65
N ARG A 533 -3.29 -13.99 23.74
CA ARG A 533 -4.56 -13.30 23.96
C ARG A 533 -4.37 -11.81 24.26
N ILE A 534 -5.43 -11.03 24.05
CA ILE A 534 -5.50 -9.65 24.49
C ILE A 534 -5.58 -9.60 26.02
N THR A 535 -4.70 -8.82 26.64
CA THR A 535 -4.66 -8.64 28.10
C THR A 535 -5.27 -7.30 28.57
N SER A 536 -5.52 -6.37 27.65
CA SER A 536 -6.11 -5.04 27.95
C SER A 536 -7.58 -5.13 28.38
N LEU A 537 -8.27 -6.18 27.94
CA LEU A 537 -9.58 -6.61 28.40
C LEU A 537 -9.37 -7.76 29.38
N GLU A 538 -8.63 -7.53 30.48
CA GLU A 538 -8.29 -8.54 31.50
C GLU A 538 -9.46 -9.52 31.64
N LEU A 539 -9.21 -10.75 31.18
CA LEU A 539 -10.22 -11.69 30.72
C LEU A 539 -11.53 -11.63 31.50
N LEU A 540 -12.63 -11.43 30.77
CA LEU A 540 -13.94 -11.14 31.36
C LEU A 540 -14.47 -12.41 32.04
N HIS A 541 -14.22 -12.55 33.33
CA HIS A 541 -14.97 -13.50 34.16
C HIS A 541 -16.41 -13.01 34.22
N THR A 542 -17.33 -13.86 33.81
CA THR A 542 -18.72 -13.47 33.57
C THR A 542 -19.64 -13.77 34.75
N ASP A 543 -19.11 -13.73 35.99
CA ASP A 543 -19.92 -13.80 37.21
C ASP A 543 -20.91 -12.62 37.33
N LYS A 544 -20.72 -11.55 36.52
CA LYS A 544 -21.59 -10.37 36.44
C LYS A 544 -21.78 -9.86 35.01
N ARG A 545 -23.03 -9.55 34.64
CA ARG A 545 -23.37 -8.71 33.47
C ARG A 545 -22.72 -7.33 33.63
N GLY A 546 -22.11 -6.79 32.57
CA GLY A 546 -21.43 -5.50 32.65
C GLY A 546 -20.86 -4.97 31.33
N GLU A 547 -20.44 -3.71 31.37
CA GLU A 547 -19.69 -3.04 30.32
C GLU A 547 -18.20 -3.00 30.69
N PHE A 548 -17.35 -3.41 29.76
CA PHE A 548 -15.91 -3.43 29.93
C PHE A 548 -15.26 -2.56 28.86
N ASN A 549 -14.21 -1.83 29.22
CA ASN A 549 -13.45 -1.04 28.26
C ASN A 549 -12.06 -1.63 28.12
N GLY A 550 -11.58 -1.70 26.89
CA GLY A 550 -10.22 -2.14 26.61
C GLY A 550 -9.78 -1.68 25.23
N THR A 551 -8.69 -2.26 24.76
CA THR A 551 -8.04 -1.81 23.53
C THR A 551 -7.55 -2.97 22.68
N PHE A 552 -7.79 -2.90 21.39
CA PHE A 552 -7.30 -3.85 20.40
C PHE A 552 -6.19 -3.20 19.58
N ALA A 553 -5.16 -3.96 19.20
CA ALA A 553 -4.16 -3.46 18.27
C ALA A 553 -4.78 -3.32 16.87
N GLY A 554 -4.51 -2.20 16.20
CA GLY A 554 -4.76 -2.07 14.77
C GLY A 554 -3.88 -3.03 13.96
N GLY A 555 -4.20 -3.23 12.68
CA GLY A 555 -3.42 -4.05 11.76
C GLY A 555 -3.59 -5.55 11.98
N THR A 556 -4.53 -5.97 12.83
CA THR A 556 -4.62 -7.34 13.34
C THR A 556 -6.05 -7.88 13.19
N ILE A 557 -6.17 -9.19 12.94
CA ILE A 557 -7.45 -9.92 13.01
C ILE A 557 -7.54 -10.59 14.38
N PHE A 558 -8.70 -10.53 15.01
CA PHE A 558 -8.93 -11.16 16.31
C PHE A 558 -10.03 -12.21 16.25
N ALA A 559 -9.79 -13.32 16.94
CA ALA A 559 -10.75 -14.40 17.12
C ALA A 559 -11.21 -14.47 18.58
N PRO A 560 -12.50 -14.68 18.85
CA PRO A 560 -13.01 -14.93 20.19
C PRO A 560 -12.70 -16.35 20.68
N PHE A 561 -12.68 -16.53 22.00
CA PHE A 561 -12.72 -17.82 22.68
C PHE A 561 -13.49 -17.74 24.00
N ILE A 562 -13.95 -18.89 24.48
CA ILE A 562 -14.57 -19.07 25.80
C ILE A 562 -13.83 -20.19 26.55
N ILE A 563 -13.52 -19.95 27.82
CA ILE A 563 -13.10 -20.96 28.79
C ILE A 563 -14.34 -21.33 29.59
N ALA A 564 -14.73 -22.60 29.53
CA ALA A 564 -15.92 -23.12 30.18
C ALA A 564 -15.64 -23.52 31.64
N ASP A 565 -16.43 -23.00 32.58
CA ASP A 565 -16.37 -23.28 34.03
C ASP A 565 -14.97 -23.15 34.66
N GLY A 566 -14.26 -22.07 34.35
CA GLY A 566 -12.91 -21.87 34.86
C GLY A 566 -12.20 -20.63 34.33
N ASP A 567 -10.98 -20.45 34.82
CA ASP A 567 -10.12 -19.32 34.47
C ASP A 567 -8.97 -19.73 33.53
N LEU A 568 -8.09 -18.77 33.22
CA LEU A 568 -6.91 -19.02 32.38
C LEU A 568 -5.97 -20.08 32.96
N SER A 569 -5.80 -20.12 34.29
CA SER A 569 -4.95 -21.10 34.96
C SER A 569 -5.53 -22.50 34.82
N ASP A 570 -6.85 -22.64 34.95
CA ASP A 570 -7.54 -23.91 34.73
C ASP A 570 -7.44 -24.36 33.27
N ALA A 571 -7.62 -23.45 32.31
CA ALA A 571 -7.47 -23.76 30.89
C ALA A 571 -6.05 -24.22 30.52
N LEU A 572 -5.02 -23.52 31.00
CA LEU A 572 -3.61 -23.86 30.76
C LEU A 572 -3.20 -25.17 31.45
N SER A 573 -3.86 -25.51 32.57
CA SER A 573 -3.64 -26.76 33.30
C SER A 573 -4.50 -27.93 32.78
N ASN A 574 -5.31 -27.71 31.74
CA ASN A 574 -6.31 -28.66 31.21
C ASN A 574 -7.39 -29.10 32.24
N ASN A 575 -7.71 -28.23 33.20
CA ASN A 575 -8.82 -28.42 34.13
C ASN A 575 -10.13 -27.79 33.63
N ALA A 576 -10.05 -26.89 32.64
CA ALA A 576 -11.20 -26.27 31.96
C ALA A 576 -11.07 -26.44 30.43
N GLU A 577 -12.22 -26.60 29.76
CA GLU A 577 -12.29 -26.71 28.30
C GLU A 577 -12.27 -25.31 27.67
N VAL A 578 -11.71 -25.21 26.46
CA VAL A 578 -11.65 -23.94 25.72
C VAL A 578 -12.24 -24.15 24.34
N TYR A 579 -13.26 -23.36 24.01
CA TYR A 579 -13.85 -23.36 22.69
C TYR A 579 -13.49 -22.09 21.92
N PHE A 580 -13.20 -22.27 20.63
CA PHE A 580 -12.73 -21.28 19.69
C PHE A 580 -13.73 -21.13 18.53
N ALA A 581 -13.63 -20.01 17.81
CA ALA A 581 -14.37 -19.75 16.57
C ALA A 581 -14.03 -20.72 15.42
N TYR A 582 -12.97 -21.51 15.57
CA TYR A 582 -12.55 -22.48 14.56
C TYR A 582 -12.93 -23.88 15.03
N GLN A 583 -13.91 -24.48 14.35
CA GLN A 583 -14.39 -25.84 14.64
C GLN A 583 -13.25 -26.87 14.77
N GLY A 584 -12.22 -26.77 13.92
CA GLY A 584 -11.05 -27.67 13.96
C GLY A 584 -10.16 -27.53 15.19
N ALA A 585 -10.28 -26.45 15.96
CA ALA A 585 -9.59 -26.25 17.23
C ALA A 585 -10.37 -26.77 18.45
N ASN A 586 -11.66 -27.11 18.28
CA ASN A 586 -12.53 -27.57 19.37
C ASN A 586 -12.43 -29.09 19.52
N SER A 587 -12.28 -29.57 20.76
CA SER A 587 -12.01 -30.98 21.05
C SER A 587 -13.15 -31.93 20.65
N ASP A 588 -14.37 -31.41 20.59
CA ASP A 588 -15.57 -32.11 20.14
C ASP A 588 -15.93 -31.85 18.67
N ASN A 589 -15.14 -31.02 17.98
CA ASN A 589 -15.34 -30.59 16.60
C ASN A 589 -16.74 -29.99 16.38
N PHE A 590 -17.31 -29.33 17.39
CA PHE A 590 -18.51 -28.50 17.29
C PHE A 590 -18.14 -27.02 17.16
N ASP A 591 -19.05 -26.22 16.60
CA ASP A 591 -18.87 -24.78 16.46
C ASP A 591 -19.60 -24.07 17.60
N HIS A 592 -18.83 -23.60 18.59
CA HIS A 592 -19.37 -23.03 19.84
C HIS A 592 -19.59 -21.53 19.80
N ILE A 593 -19.15 -20.85 18.74
CA ILE A 593 -19.22 -19.39 18.66
C ILE A 593 -19.92 -19.04 17.37
N ARG A 594 -20.85 -18.10 17.42
CA ARG A 594 -21.62 -17.70 16.24
C ARG A 594 -21.72 -16.20 16.13
N LEU A 595 -21.57 -15.70 14.90
CA LEU A 595 -21.86 -14.31 14.60
C LEU A 595 -23.38 -14.11 14.56
N ILE A 596 -23.89 -13.27 15.46
CA ILE A 596 -25.31 -12.91 15.59
C ILE A 596 -25.62 -11.62 14.81
N ASP A 597 -24.72 -10.64 14.87
CA ASP A 597 -24.81 -9.34 14.20
C ASP A 597 -23.39 -8.74 14.11
N ASP A 598 -23.26 -7.54 13.53
CA ASP A 598 -21.99 -6.80 13.46
C ASP A 598 -21.32 -6.69 14.84
N ASN A 599 -20.13 -7.28 14.98
CA ASN A 599 -19.37 -7.41 16.23
C ASN A 599 -20.15 -7.98 17.42
N LYS A 600 -21.15 -8.81 17.14
CA LYS A 600 -21.98 -9.48 18.15
C LYS A 600 -21.86 -10.98 18.03
N PHE A 601 -21.33 -11.62 19.08
CA PHE A 601 -21.01 -13.03 19.11
C PHE A 601 -21.85 -13.74 20.18
N GLY A 602 -22.47 -14.86 19.81
CA GLY A 602 -23.12 -15.80 20.73
C GLY A 602 -22.22 -17.00 21.00
N PHE A 603 -22.30 -17.56 22.19
CA PHE A 603 -21.45 -18.65 22.64
C PHE A 603 -22.29 -19.79 23.22
N GLU A 604 -21.77 -21.01 23.13
CA GLU A 604 -22.23 -22.22 23.81
C GLU A 604 -21.10 -22.74 24.72
N ASP A 605 -21.39 -22.99 26.01
CA ASP A 605 -20.38 -23.39 27.00
C ASP A 605 -20.34 -24.90 27.30
N LEU A 606 -21.32 -25.67 26.81
CA LEU A 606 -21.40 -27.12 26.98
C LEU A 606 -20.90 -27.89 25.75
N ALA A 607 -20.18 -28.99 25.98
CA ALA A 607 -19.73 -29.89 24.93
C ALA A 607 -20.87 -30.35 24.00
N GLY A 608 -20.65 -30.33 22.70
CA GLY A 608 -21.63 -30.61 21.66
C GLY A 608 -22.63 -29.46 21.41
N GLY A 609 -22.39 -28.30 22.05
CA GLY A 609 -23.15 -27.07 21.90
C GLY A 609 -24.46 -27.02 22.66
N GLY A 610 -24.56 -27.65 23.84
CA GLY A 610 -25.73 -27.49 24.72
C GLY A 610 -27.08 -27.64 24.02
N ASP A 611 -27.92 -26.62 24.15
CA ASP A 611 -29.24 -26.51 23.52
C ASP A 611 -29.24 -25.68 22.21
N LYS A 612 -28.08 -25.12 21.83
CA LYS A 612 -27.77 -24.55 20.49
C LYS A 612 -28.48 -23.24 20.17
N ASP A 613 -28.81 -22.46 21.18
CA ASP A 613 -29.39 -21.13 21.00
C ASP A 613 -28.36 -19.98 21.10
N TYR A 614 -27.10 -20.30 21.44
CA TYR A 614 -25.92 -19.44 21.53
C TYR A 614 -26.13 -18.24 22.47
N ASN A 615 -26.93 -18.42 23.52
CA ASN A 615 -27.21 -17.37 24.50
C ASN A 615 -26.55 -17.57 25.87
N ASP A 616 -25.83 -18.69 26.07
CA ASP A 616 -25.01 -18.94 27.27
C ASP A 616 -24.18 -17.69 27.58
N LEU A 617 -23.54 -17.13 26.55
CA LEU A 617 -23.05 -15.75 26.53
C LEU A 617 -23.37 -15.06 25.20
N ILE A 618 -23.65 -13.76 25.26
CA ILE A 618 -23.69 -12.87 24.11
C ILE A 618 -22.78 -11.68 24.39
N VAL A 619 -21.83 -11.46 23.50
CA VAL A 619 -20.83 -10.40 23.57
C VAL A 619 -21.04 -9.44 22.43
N THR A 620 -21.24 -8.16 22.74
CA THR A 620 -21.34 -7.08 21.75
C THR A 620 -20.17 -6.14 21.93
N ILE A 621 -19.50 -5.76 20.83
CA ILE A 621 -18.30 -4.92 20.89
C ILE A 621 -18.49 -3.69 20.01
N ASP A 622 -18.43 -2.54 20.65
CA ASP A 622 -18.44 -1.24 19.99
C ASP A 622 -17.02 -0.68 19.92
N PHE A 623 -16.51 -0.55 18.70
CA PHE A 623 -15.20 0.01 18.42
C PHE A 623 -15.26 1.51 18.16
N THR A 624 -14.28 2.23 18.70
CA THR A 624 -14.07 3.66 18.45
C THR A 624 -12.59 3.94 18.23
N VAL A 625 -12.28 4.85 17.31
CA VAL A 625 -10.92 5.33 17.03
C VAL A 625 -10.66 6.63 17.77
#